data_AF-A0A0B8QLL6-F1
#
_entry.id   AF-A0A0B8QLL6-F1
#
_cell.length_a   1.000
_cell.length_b   1.000
_cell.length_c   1.000
_cell.angle_alpha   90.00
_cell.angle_beta   90.00
_cell.angle_gamma   90.00
#
_symmetry.space_group_name_H-M   'P 1'
#
loop_
_entity.id
_entity.type
_entity.pdbx_description
1 polymer ?
#
loop_
_entity_poly.entity_id
_entity_poly.type
_entity_poly.pdbx_seq_one_letter_code
_entity_poly.pdbx_strand_id
1 'polypeptide(L)' 'MVLPSMLLGMPAIMVAKSLPQDASFLNAWLEAIGLIVPSALLLLAVVAPTVRLFVNKVLLEPETN' A
#
# COMPACT_ATOMS: atom_id res chain seq x y z
N MET A 1 8.31 9.79 0.67
CA MET A 1 7.45 8.79 0.00
C MET A 1 7.95 7.40 0.40
N VAL A 2 7.33 6.76 1.39
CA VAL A 2 7.81 5.49 2.01
C VAL A 2 6.82 4.33 1.78
N LEU A 3 5.61 4.62 1.33
CA LEU A 3 4.53 3.63 1.22
C LEU A 3 4.81 2.52 0.18
N PRO A 4 5.28 2.82 -1.05
CA PRO A 4 5.46 1.77 -2.07
C PRO A 4 6.60 0.82 -1.74
N SER A 5 7.72 1.36 -1.23
CA SER A 5 8.89 0.56 -0.86
C SER A 5 8.61 -0.33 0.36
N MET A 6 7.79 0.11 1.31
CA MET A 6 7.34 -0.71 2.44
C MET A 6 6.36 -1.81 2.02
N LEU A 7 5.37 -1.47 1.19
CA LEU A 7 4.35 -2.41 0.71
C LEU A 7 4.93 -3.52 -0.17
N LEU A 8 5.92 -3.21 -1.00
CA LEU A 8 6.51 -4.17 -1.94
C LEU A 8 7.79 -4.82 -1.40
N GLY A 9 8.54 -4.10 -0.58
CA GLY A 9 9.83 -4.54 -0.05
C GLY A 9 9.72 -5.56 1.07
N MET A 10 8.77 -5.42 2.00
CA MET A 10 8.59 -6.40 3.08
C MET A 10 8.17 -7.79 2.55
N PRO A 11 7.20 -7.91 1.63
CA PRO A 11 6.90 -9.18 0.98
C PRO A 11 8.10 -9.75 0.22
N ALA A 12 8.87 -8.90 -0.47
CA ALA A 12 10.08 -9.35 -1.18
C ALA A 12 11.12 -9.96 -0.24
N ILE A 13 11.41 -9.30 0.89
CA ILE A 13 12.37 -9.77 1.90
C ILE A 13 11.87 -11.07 2.54
N MET A 14 10.57 -11.15 2.87
CA MET A 14 9.99 -12.34 3.46
C MET A 14 10.12 -13.54 2.51
N VAL A 15 9.68 -13.37 1.26
CA VAL A 15 9.80 -14.41 0.23
C VAL A 15 11.26 -14.81 0.05
N ALA A 16 12.19 -13.86 -0.06
CA ALA A 16 13.62 -14.17 -0.21
C ALA A 16 14.19 -15.00 0.95
N LYS A 17 13.65 -14.87 2.18
CA LYS A 17 14.11 -15.62 3.36
C LYS A 17 13.43 -16.98 3.53
N SER A 18 12.21 -17.15 3.06
CA SER A 18 11.41 -18.37 3.30
C SER A 18 11.32 -19.29 2.09
N LEU A 19 11.85 -18.88 0.93
CA LEU A 19 11.73 -19.63 -0.31
C LEU A 19 12.70 -20.83 -0.34
N PRO A 20 12.22 -22.05 -0.74
CA PRO A 20 13.08 -23.19 -1.03
C PRO A 20 14.08 -22.90 -2.14
N GLN A 21 15.25 -23.55 -2.11
CA GLN A 21 16.37 -23.31 -3.05
C GLN A 21 16.01 -23.46 -4.53
N ASP A 22 14.98 -24.27 -4.86
CA ASP A 22 14.57 -24.56 -6.23
C ASP A 22 13.27 -23.84 -6.68
N ALA A 23 12.72 -22.95 -5.85
CA ALA A 23 11.46 -22.27 -6.16
C ALA A 23 11.69 -20.89 -6.83
N SER A 24 10.75 -20.50 -7.69
CA SER A 24 10.80 -19.21 -8.41
C SER A 24 10.45 -18.04 -7.49
N PHE A 25 11.45 -17.21 -7.19
CA PHE A 25 11.28 -16.00 -6.38
C PHE A 25 10.23 -15.05 -6.95
N LEU A 26 10.28 -14.79 -8.26
CA LEU A 26 9.39 -13.85 -8.92
C LEU A 26 7.92 -14.28 -8.81
N ASN A 27 7.65 -15.58 -8.99
CA ASN A 27 6.28 -16.09 -8.89
C ASN A 27 5.75 -15.99 -7.45
N ALA A 28 6.53 -16.41 -6.46
CA ALA A 28 6.12 -16.34 -5.06
C ALA A 28 5.93 -14.89 -4.57
N TRP A 29 6.76 -13.96 -5.04
CA TRP A 29 6.62 -12.54 -4.72
C TRP A 29 5.39 -11.92 -5.37
N LEU A 30 5.10 -12.24 -6.64
CA LEU A 30 3.90 -11.77 -7.33
C LEU A 30 2.62 -12.30 -6.69
N GLU A 31 2.62 -13.56 -6.23
CA GLU A 31 1.50 -14.14 -5.50
C GLU A 31 1.25 -13.41 -4.18
N ALA A 32 2.31 -13.17 -3.40
CA ALA A 32 2.22 -12.41 -2.15
C ALA A 32 1.70 -10.98 -2.36
N ILE A 33 2.16 -10.30 -3.43
CA ILE A 33 1.68 -8.97 -3.81
C ILE A 33 0.21 -9.02 -4.24
N GLY A 34 -0.17 -10.03 -5.02
CA GLY A 34 -1.53 -10.20 -5.52
C GLY A 34 -2.57 -10.30 -4.41
N LEU A 35 -2.20 -10.83 -3.24
CA LEU A 35 -3.07 -10.90 -2.07
C LEU A 35 -3.23 -9.56 -1.35
N ILE A 36 -2.21 -8.69 -1.37
CA ILE A 36 -2.15 -7.48 -0.54
C ILE A 36 -2.58 -6.22 -1.30
N VAL A 37 -2.21 -6.12 -2.58
CA VAL A 37 -2.43 -4.92 -3.42
C VAL A 37 -3.91 -4.54 -3.56
N PRO A 38 -4.86 -5.47 -3.81
CA PRO A 38 -6.26 -5.10 -4.00
C PRO A 38 -6.85 -4.38 -2.79
N SER A 39 -6.64 -4.91 -1.58
CA SER A 39 -7.10 -4.29 -0.34
C SER A 39 -6.39 -2.97 -0.04
N ALA A 40 -5.09 -2.88 -0.32
CA ALA A 40 -4.33 -1.66 -0.10
C ALA A 40 -4.80 -0.52 -1.04
N LEU A 41 -5.15 -0.85 -2.29
CA LEU A 41 -5.72 0.10 -3.24
C LEU A 41 -7.11 0.57 -2.81
N LEU A 42 -7.97 -0.33 -2.34
CA LEU A 42 -9.29 0.02 -1.82
C LEU A 42 -9.18 0.96 -0.61
N LEU A 43 -8.26 0.65 0.32
CA LEU A 43 -8.00 1.52 1.48
C LEU A 43 -7.47 2.88 1.05
N LEU A 44 -6.53 2.94 0.11
CA LEU A 44 -6.04 4.22 -0.43
C LEU A 44 -7.15 5.02 -1.10
N ALA A 45 -8.01 4.36 -1.88
CA ALA A 45 -9.12 4.99 -2.57
C ALA A 45 -10.16 5.59 -1.60
N VAL A 46 -10.27 5.07 -0.38
CA VAL A 46 -11.17 5.61 0.65
C VAL A 46 -10.44 6.65 1.51
N VAL A 47 -9.27 6.33 2.04
CA VAL A 47 -8.53 7.16 2.99
C VAL A 47 -8.09 8.47 2.33
N ALA A 48 -7.59 8.45 1.10
CA ALA A 48 -7.13 9.66 0.43
C ALA A 48 -8.22 10.73 0.28
N PRO A 49 -9.42 10.44 -0.27
CA PRO A 49 -10.49 11.43 -0.35
C PRO A 49 -11.07 11.78 1.02
N THR A 50 -11.19 10.83 1.95
CA THR A 50 -11.68 11.13 3.31
C THR A 50 -10.77 12.11 4.03
N VAL A 51 -9.45 11.89 3.99
CA VAL A 51 -8.46 12.80 4.58
C VAL A 51 -8.52 14.16 3.88
N ARG A 52 -8.62 14.19 2.55
CA ARG A 52 -8.74 15.45 1.79
C ARG A 52 -9.99 16.24 2.19
N LEU A 53 -11.13 15.58 2.31
CA LEU A 53 -12.39 16.21 2.73
C LEU A 53 -12.30 16.69 4.18
N PHE A 54 -11.76 15.87 5.08
CA PHE A 54 -11.60 16.22 6.49
C PHE A 54 -10.69 17.43 6.67
N VAL A 55 -9.52 17.44 6.01
CA VAL A 55 -8.61 18.58 6.03
C VAL A 55 -9.31 19.84 5.51
N ASN A 56 -9.97 19.76 4.35
CA ASN A 56 -10.60 20.92 3.72
C ASN A 56 -11.85 21.45 4.42
N LYS A 57 -12.51 20.65 5.28
CA LYS A 57 -13.78 21.03 5.91
C LYS A 57 -13.69 21.24 7.42
N VAL A 58 -12.71 20.63 8.07
CA VAL A 58 -12.58 20.63 9.53
C VAL A 58 -11.32 21.35 9.97
N LEU A 59 -10.20 21.15 9.28
CA LEU A 59 -8.92 21.75 9.67
C LEU A 59 -8.67 23.09 8.98
N LEU A 60 -9.17 23.26 7.76
CA LEU A 60 -9.13 24.51 7.01
C LEU A 60 -10.54 25.11 7.02
N GLU A 61 -10.71 26.27 7.65
CA GLU A 61 -11.92 27.07 7.48
C GLU A 61 -12.02 27.50 6.00
N PRO A 62 -13.21 27.43 5.37
CA PRO A 62 -13.38 28.01 4.06
C PRO A 62 -13.07 29.50 4.19
N GLU A 63 -12.10 30.01 3.41
CA GLU A 63 -11.86 31.44 3.34
C GLU A 63 -13.12 32.10 2.80
N THR A 64 -13.95 32.55 3.74
CA THR A 64 -15.17 33.28 3.49
C THR A 64 -14.71 34.66 3.07
N ASN A 65 -14.78 34.95 1.77
CA ASN A 65 -14.87 36.32 1.29
C ASN A 65 -16.22 36.90 1.70
#